data_AF-A0A286QZX0-F1
#
_entry.id   AF-A0A286QZX0-F1
#
_cell.length_a   1.000
_cell.length_b   1.000
_cell.length_c   1.000
_cell.angle_alpha   90.00
_cell.angle_beta   90.00
_cell.angle_gamma   90.00
#
_symmetry.space_group_name_H-M   'P 1'
#
loop_
_entity.id
_entity.type
_entity.pdbx_description
1 polymer ?
#
loop_
_entity_poly.entity_id
_entity_poly.type
_entity_poly.pdbx_seq_one_letter_code
_entity_poly.pdbx_strand_id
1 'polypeptide(L)'
;GGTEGNMFGCYLGRELFPEGTLYYSKDTHYSVAKIVKLLRIKSSLVESQPNAEMDYDDLIRKIQRDNEEHPIIFANIGTTVRGAIDNIAEIQQRIGQLGIKRDDYYLHADAALSCLIVPFVNDPQPVNFADGID
;
A
#
# COMPACT_ATOMS: atom_id res chain seq x y z
N GLY A 1 -15.85 8.37 -1.77
CA GLY A 1 -15.44 8.33 -0.34
C GLY A 1 -14.22 7.43 -0.17
N GLY A 2 -13.52 7.42 0.97
CA GLY A 2 -12.25 6.69 1.15
C GLY A 2 -12.28 5.23 0.68
N THR A 3 -13.37 4.50 0.98
CA THR A 3 -13.57 3.11 0.51
C THR A 3 -13.63 2.95 -1.01
N GLU A 4 -14.26 3.89 -1.72
CA GLU A 4 -14.39 3.85 -3.18
C GLU A 4 -13.05 4.16 -3.86
N GLY A 5 -12.28 5.12 -3.30
CA GLY A 5 -10.92 5.40 -3.76
C GLY A 5 -10.00 4.18 -3.58
N ASN A 6 -10.05 3.54 -2.40
CA ASN A 6 -9.30 2.31 -2.14
C ASN A 6 -9.74 1.16 -3.05
N MET A 7 -11.04 1.04 -3.33
CA MET A 7 -11.53 0.03 -4.26
C MET A 7 -11.00 0.27 -5.67
N PHE A 8 -10.99 1.52 -6.12
CA PHE A 8 -10.50 1.87 -7.45
C PHE A 8 -8.99 1.67 -7.57
N GLY A 9 -8.19 2.06 -6.57
CA GLY A 9 -6.75 1.80 -6.55
C GLY A 9 -6.41 0.31 -6.59
N CYS A 10 -7.06 -0.51 -5.74
CA CYS A 10 -6.90 -1.96 -5.80
C CYS A 10 -7.35 -2.56 -7.14
N TYR A 11 -8.42 -2.02 -7.75
CA TYR A 11 -8.88 -2.43 -9.06
C TYR A 11 -7.83 -2.12 -10.13
N LEU A 12 -7.28 -0.90 -10.16
CA LEU A 12 -6.25 -0.51 -11.13
C LEU A 12 -4.99 -1.36 -11.00
N GLY A 13 -4.50 -1.57 -9.77
CA GLY A 13 -3.36 -2.45 -9.53
C GLY A 13 -3.58 -3.87 -10.07
N ARG A 14 -4.79 -4.42 -9.89
CA ARG A 14 -5.17 -5.72 -10.47
C ARG A 14 -5.26 -5.69 -11.99
N GLU A 15 -5.77 -4.63 -12.61
CA GLU A 15 -5.82 -4.55 -14.07
C GLU A 15 -4.43 -4.42 -14.70
N LEU A 16 -3.51 -3.74 -14.03
CA LEU A 16 -2.10 -3.64 -14.45
C LEU A 16 -1.37 -4.98 -14.25
N PHE A 17 -1.62 -5.65 -13.13
CA PHE A 17 -0.99 -6.92 -12.77
C PHE A 17 -2.05 -7.98 -12.38
N PRO A 18 -2.70 -8.63 -13.36
CA PRO A 18 -3.82 -9.56 -13.12
C PRO A 18 -3.48 -10.74 -12.21
N GLU A 19 -2.25 -11.23 -12.28
CA GLU A 19 -1.74 -12.34 -11.45
C GLU A 19 -0.97 -11.85 -10.21
N GLY A 20 -0.81 -10.53 -10.07
CA GLY A 20 -0.07 -9.90 -8.99
C GLY A 20 -0.74 -10.08 -7.63
N THR A 21 0.09 -10.16 -6.59
CA THR A 21 -0.38 -10.29 -5.20
C THR A 21 -0.47 -8.91 -4.54
N LEU A 22 -1.64 -8.61 -3.97
CA LEU A 22 -1.84 -7.45 -3.11
C LEU A 22 -1.28 -7.69 -1.70
N TYR A 23 -0.31 -6.90 -1.31
CA TYR A 23 0.26 -6.84 0.03
C TYR A 23 -0.33 -5.66 0.79
N TYR A 24 -0.95 -5.94 1.93
CA TYR A 24 -1.55 -4.93 2.81
C TYR A 24 -1.33 -5.31 4.27
N SER A 25 -1.19 -4.31 5.14
CA SER A 25 -0.90 -4.54 6.56
C SER A 25 -2.13 -5.03 7.32
N LYS A 26 -1.93 -5.77 8.42
CA LYS A 26 -2.99 -6.16 9.35
C LYS A 26 -3.73 -4.98 10.00
N ASP A 27 -3.10 -3.82 10.07
CA ASP A 27 -3.70 -2.57 10.56
C ASP A 27 -4.31 -1.70 9.44
N THR A 28 -4.29 -2.17 8.18
CA THR A 28 -5.00 -1.51 7.08
C THR A 28 -6.51 -1.50 7.34
N HIS A 29 -7.19 -0.44 6.89
CA HIS A 29 -8.62 -0.27 7.10
C HIS A 29 -9.42 -1.48 6.61
N TYR A 30 -10.40 -1.93 7.41
CA TYR A 30 -11.16 -3.17 7.18
C TYR A 30 -11.85 -3.25 5.80
N SER A 31 -12.06 -2.11 5.13
CA SER A 31 -12.60 -2.08 3.77
C SER A 31 -11.72 -2.82 2.78
N VAL A 32 -10.40 -2.85 2.97
CA VAL A 32 -9.46 -3.49 2.04
C VAL A 32 -9.70 -5.00 1.97
N ALA A 33 -9.87 -5.67 3.12
CA ALA A 33 -10.23 -7.09 3.13
C ALA A 33 -11.56 -7.37 2.38
N LYS A 34 -12.54 -6.46 2.46
CA LYS A 34 -13.79 -6.56 1.69
C LYS A 34 -13.55 -6.37 0.19
N ILE A 35 -12.71 -5.39 -0.18
CA ILE A 35 -12.33 -5.08 -1.56
C ILE A 35 -11.61 -6.28 -2.19
N VAL A 36 -10.62 -6.87 -1.50
CA VAL A 36 -9.91 -8.08 -1.96
C VAL A 36 -10.90 -9.19 -2.30
N LYS A 37 -11.84 -9.48 -1.39
CA LYS A 37 -12.86 -10.51 -1.60
C LYS A 37 -13.79 -10.18 -2.76
N LEU A 38 -14.21 -8.92 -2.89
CA LEU A 38 -15.12 -8.48 -3.94
C LEU A 38 -14.47 -8.54 -5.33
N LEU A 39 -13.22 -8.08 -5.43
CA LEU A 39 -12.46 -8.02 -6.67
C LEU A 39 -11.71 -9.32 -6.98
N ARG A 40 -11.76 -10.33 -6.09
CA ARG A 40 -11.05 -11.61 -6.22
C ARG A 40 -9.55 -11.43 -6.45
N ILE A 41 -8.95 -10.48 -5.75
CA ILE A 41 -7.51 -10.18 -5.84
C ILE A 41 -6.74 -11.23 -5.03
N LYS A 42 -5.67 -11.79 -5.60
CA LYS A 42 -4.70 -12.60 -4.83
C LYS A 42 -4.04 -11.69 -3.81
N SER A 43 -3.97 -12.09 -2.55
CA SER A 43 -3.48 -11.19 -1.50
C SER A 43 -2.69 -11.87 -0.40
N SER A 44 -1.77 -11.12 0.21
CA SER A 44 -0.93 -11.55 1.32
C SER A 44 -1.02 -10.51 2.43
N LEU A 45 -1.44 -10.92 3.63
CA LEU A 45 -1.48 -10.04 4.79
C LEU A 45 -0.06 -9.83 5.30
N VAL A 46 0.35 -8.58 5.53
CA VAL A 46 1.65 -8.18 6.08
C VAL A 46 1.48 -7.81 7.56
N GLU A 47 2.46 -8.12 8.39
CA GLU A 47 2.47 -7.70 9.78
C GLU A 47 2.60 -6.16 9.91
N SER A 48 2.36 -5.67 11.12
CA SER A 48 2.57 -4.27 11.47
C SER A 48 3.44 -4.18 12.72
N GLN A 49 4.16 -3.08 12.79
CA GLN A 49 4.93 -2.65 13.94
C GLN A 49 4.00 -2.19 15.09
N PRO A 50 4.50 -2.02 16.32
CA PRO A 50 3.67 -1.58 17.46
C PRO A 50 2.98 -0.22 17.28
N ASN A 51 3.53 0.64 16.41
CA ASN A 51 2.93 1.94 16.02
C ASN A 51 1.86 1.79 14.92
N ALA A 52 1.57 0.57 14.44
CA ALA A 52 0.70 0.23 13.32
C ALA A 52 1.19 0.64 11.92
N GLU A 53 2.47 0.98 11.80
CA GLU A 53 3.16 1.08 10.52
C GLU A 53 3.41 -0.34 9.98
N MET A 54 3.44 -0.50 8.67
CA MET A 54 3.77 -1.76 8.03
C MET A 54 5.15 -2.28 8.47
N ASP A 55 5.24 -3.59 8.70
CA ASP A 55 6.53 -4.24 8.88
C ASP A 55 7.17 -4.49 7.51
N TYR A 56 8.14 -3.66 7.14
CA TYR A 56 8.81 -3.76 5.84
C TYR A 56 9.68 -5.02 5.70
N ASP A 57 10.24 -5.54 6.79
CA ASP A 57 11.00 -6.78 6.73
C ASP A 57 10.07 -7.96 6.41
N ASP A 58 8.87 -7.96 6.99
CA ASP A 58 7.84 -8.94 6.69
C ASP A 58 7.23 -8.79 5.30
N LEU A 59 7.04 -7.55 4.82
CA LEU A 59 6.64 -7.30 3.43
C LEU A 59 7.61 -7.97 2.45
N ILE A 60 8.90 -7.67 2.58
CA ILE A 60 9.93 -8.16 1.67
C ILE A 60 10.08 -9.68 1.73
N ARG A 61 10.03 -10.25 2.94
CA ARG A 61 10.05 -11.70 3.14
C ARG A 61 8.88 -12.38 2.44
N LYS A 62 7.68 -11.79 2.50
CA LYS A 62 6.48 -12.34 1.85
C LYS A 62 6.56 -12.23 0.33
N ILE A 63 7.01 -11.10 -0.22
CA ILE A 63 7.25 -10.94 -1.67
C ILE A 63 8.21 -12.02 -2.18
N GLN A 64 9.34 -12.23 -1.48
CA GLN A 64 10.32 -13.26 -1.85
C GLN A 64 9.75 -14.68 -1.73
N ARG A 65 9.06 -14.98 -0.62
CA ARG A 65 8.44 -16.30 -0.39
C ARG A 65 7.41 -16.64 -1.46
N ASP A 66 6.63 -15.65 -1.87
CA ASP A 66 5.57 -15.80 -2.86
C ASP A 66 6.13 -15.84 -4.30
N ASN A 67 7.44 -15.61 -4.47
CA ASN A 67 8.12 -15.43 -5.74
C ASN A 67 7.37 -14.44 -6.65
N GLU A 68 6.96 -13.32 -6.06
CA GLU A 68 6.13 -12.33 -6.73
C GLU A 68 6.99 -11.40 -7.56
N GLU A 69 6.71 -11.37 -8.87
CA GLU A 69 7.38 -10.50 -9.84
C GLU A 69 6.66 -9.14 -9.95
N HIS A 70 5.36 -9.13 -9.65
CA HIS A 70 4.49 -7.97 -9.80
C HIS A 70 3.70 -7.64 -8.54
N PRO A 71 4.36 -7.21 -7.45
CA PRO A 71 3.69 -6.94 -6.20
C PRO A 71 2.79 -5.69 -6.31
N ILE A 72 1.59 -5.79 -5.74
CA ILE A 72 0.67 -4.66 -5.60
C ILE A 72 0.72 -4.25 -4.13
N ILE A 73 1.20 -3.05 -3.82
CA ILE A 73 1.39 -2.59 -2.44
C ILE A 73 0.26 -1.65 -2.04
N PHE A 74 -0.36 -1.92 -0.90
CA PHE A 74 -1.30 -1.02 -0.26
C PHE A 74 -0.65 -0.37 0.96
N ALA A 75 -0.17 0.85 0.80
CA ALA A 75 0.42 1.66 1.86
C ALA A 75 -0.64 2.52 2.55
N ASN A 76 -0.58 2.64 3.87
CA ASN A 76 -1.47 3.46 4.67
C ASN A 76 -0.81 4.82 4.95
N ILE A 77 -1.43 5.91 4.50
CA ILE A 77 -0.96 7.28 4.78
C ILE A 77 -1.91 7.89 5.82
N GLY A 78 -1.72 7.47 7.07
CA GLY A 78 -2.54 7.86 8.21
C GLY A 78 -3.67 6.87 8.46
N THR A 79 -3.38 5.80 9.20
CA THR A 79 -4.40 4.83 9.61
C THR A 79 -5.46 5.49 10.50
N THR A 80 -6.73 5.15 10.31
CA THR A 80 -7.86 5.77 11.04
C THR A 80 -7.85 5.54 12.55
N VAL A 81 -7.06 4.57 13.03
CA VAL A 81 -7.06 4.15 14.45
C VAL A 81 -5.83 4.67 15.21
N ARG A 82 -4.65 4.70 14.57
CA ARG A 82 -3.38 5.05 15.25
C ARG A 82 -2.58 6.14 14.55
N GLY A 83 -3.02 6.63 13.38
CA GLY A 83 -2.32 7.67 12.64
C GLY A 83 -0.97 7.21 12.06
N ALA A 84 -0.75 5.90 11.95
CA ALA A 84 0.47 5.35 11.38
C ALA A 84 0.59 5.71 9.90
N ILE A 85 1.80 6.02 9.46
CA ILE A 85 2.13 6.41 8.09
C ILE A 85 3.21 5.46 7.60
N ASP A 86 2.90 4.71 6.57
CA ASP A 86 3.87 3.86 5.89
C ASP A 86 4.84 4.75 5.08
N ASN A 87 6.13 4.44 5.18
CA ASN A 87 7.21 5.14 4.52
C ASN A 87 7.37 4.61 3.09
N ILE A 88 6.83 5.37 2.14
CA ILE A 88 6.85 5.02 0.71
C ILE A 88 8.28 4.88 0.18
N ALA A 89 9.20 5.76 0.59
CA ALA A 89 10.59 5.70 0.14
C ALA A 89 11.28 4.41 0.59
N GLU A 90 11.02 3.97 1.83
CA GLU A 90 11.56 2.71 2.36
C GLU A 90 10.99 1.49 1.61
N ILE A 91 9.68 1.49 1.33
CA ILE A 91 9.02 0.44 0.52
C ILE A 91 9.69 0.35 -0.86
N GLN A 92 9.77 1.47 -1.58
CA GLN A 92 10.34 1.53 -2.93
C GLN A 92 11.82 1.10 -2.93
N GLN A 93 12.61 1.58 -1.97
CA GLN A 93 14.01 1.19 -1.83
C GLN A 93 14.16 -0.32 -1.64
N ARG A 94 13.38 -0.92 -0.75
CA ARG A 94 13.48 -2.34 -0.45
C ARG A 94 12.98 -3.22 -1.58
N ILE A 95 11.91 -2.82 -2.28
CA ILE A 95 11.47 -3.50 -3.50
C ILE A 95 12.55 -3.42 -4.59
N GLY A 96 13.21 -2.27 -4.74
CA GLY A 96 14.35 -2.12 -5.64
C GLY A 96 15.53 -3.04 -5.30
N GLN A 97 15.77 -3.30 -4.00
CA GLN A 97 16.79 -4.27 -3.55
C GLN A 97 16.46 -5.72 -3.92
N LEU A 98 15.19 -6.04 -4.19
CA LEU A 98 14.77 -7.34 -4.73
C LEU A 98 15.02 -7.47 -6.24
N GLY A 99 15.43 -6.39 -6.91
CA GLY A 99 15.61 -6.35 -8.36
C GLY A 99 14.33 -6.10 -9.15
N ILE A 100 13.21 -5.82 -8.48
CA ILE A 100 11.94 -5.46 -9.10
C ILE A 100 12.03 -3.98 -9.52
N LYS A 101 11.78 -3.69 -10.81
CA LYS A 101 11.85 -2.33 -11.34
C LYS A 101 10.59 -1.55 -10.99
N ARG A 102 10.65 -0.22 -11.05
CA ARG A 102 9.50 0.64 -10.73
C ARG A 102 8.27 0.35 -11.59
N ASP A 103 8.47 -0.04 -12.85
CA ASP A 103 7.39 -0.37 -13.79
C ASP A 103 6.80 -1.78 -13.57
N ASP A 104 7.44 -2.59 -12.72
CA ASP A 104 7.03 -3.96 -12.44
C ASP A 104 6.24 -4.07 -11.13
N TYR A 105 5.89 -2.98 -10.45
CA TYR A 105 5.01 -3.02 -9.27
C TYR A 105 4.08 -1.80 -9.20
N TYR A 106 2.98 -1.96 -8.47
CA TYR A 106 2.00 -0.90 -8.24
C TYR A 106 1.98 -0.50 -6.76
N LEU A 107 1.92 0.79 -6.46
CA LEU A 107 1.86 1.31 -5.09
C LEU A 107 0.66 2.25 -4.92
N HIS A 108 -0.38 1.74 -4.25
CA HIS A 108 -1.52 2.53 -3.81
C HIS A 108 -1.27 3.09 -2.41
N ALA A 109 -1.52 4.37 -2.22
CA ALA A 109 -1.43 5.03 -0.93
C ALA A 109 -2.82 5.47 -0.44
N ASP A 110 -3.31 4.84 0.63
CA ASP A 110 -4.55 5.24 1.28
C ASP A 110 -4.33 6.45 2.18
N ALA A 111 -4.54 7.63 1.60
CA ALA A 111 -4.54 8.90 2.30
C ALA A 111 -5.96 9.37 2.66
N ALA A 112 -6.97 8.50 2.77
CA ALA A 112 -8.37 8.92 2.96
C ALA A 112 -8.60 9.81 4.20
N LEU A 113 -7.79 9.64 5.26
CA LEU A 113 -7.79 10.52 6.43
C LEU A 113 -6.90 11.76 6.23
N SER A 114 -5.68 11.56 5.71
CA SER A 114 -4.68 12.62 5.54
C SER A 114 -5.07 13.64 4.47
N CYS A 115 -5.72 13.25 3.37
CA CYS A 115 -6.20 14.15 2.32
C CYS A 115 -7.20 15.21 2.81
N LEU A 116 -7.90 14.97 3.93
CA LEU A 116 -8.80 15.96 4.55
C LEU A 116 -8.04 17.00 5.39
N ILE A 117 -6.80 16.69 5.80
CA ILE A 117 -5.99 17.49 6.73
C ILE A 117 -4.83 18.18 6.01
N VAL A 118 -4.20 17.51 5.04
CA VAL A 118 -3.05 17.99 4.24
C VAL A 118 -3.20 19.41 3.68
N PRO A 119 -4.37 19.87 3.18
CA PRO A 119 -4.54 21.25 2.69
C PRO A 119 -4.36 22.33 3.76
N PHE A 120 -4.32 21.95 5.04
CA PHE A 120 -4.28 22.86 6.19
C PHE A 120 -3.00 22.71 7.04
N VAL A 121 -2.00 21.96 6.58
CA VAL A 121 -0.73 21.74 7.29
C VAL A 121 0.40 22.53 6.61
N ASN A 122 1.19 23.25 7.42
CA ASN A 122 2.24 24.15 6.92
C ASN A 122 3.50 23.43 6.40
N ASP A 123 3.71 22.17 6.76
CA ASP A 123 4.82 21.30 6.32
C ASP A 123 4.30 19.87 6.09
N PRO A 124 3.61 19.61 4.96
CA PRO A 124 3.00 18.31 4.70
C PRO A 124 4.06 17.28 4.30
N GLN A 125 3.91 16.05 4.81
CA GLN A 125 4.69 14.89 4.33
C GLN A 125 4.45 14.68 2.82
N PRO A 126 5.45 14.20 2.06
CA PRO A 126 5.29 13.89 0.64
C PRO A 126 4.28 12.76 0.43
N VAL A 127 3.11 13.10 -0.11
CA VAL A 127 1.95 12.20 -0.29
C VAL A 127 1.25 12.42 -1.63
N ASN A 128 1.98 12.89 -2.65
CA ASN A 128 1.40 13.22 -3.96
C ASN A 128 2.00 12.35 -5.09
N PHE A 129 1.42 12.43 -6.29
CA PHE A 129 1.85 11.64 -7.46
C PHE A 129 3.33 11.86 -7.85
N ALA A 130 3.91 13.04 -7.57
CA ALA A 130 5.33 13.29 -7.83
C ALA A 130 6.26 12.51 -6.89
N ASP A 131 5.72 11.96 -5.79
CA ASP A 131 6.44 11.12 -4.83
C ASP A 131 6.36 9.62 -5.18
N GLY A 132 5.81 9.28 -6.35
CA GLY A 132 5.79 7.92 -6.90
C GLY A 132 4.66 7.03 -6.37
N ILE A 133 3.58 7.64 -5.87
CA ILE A 133 2.28 7.00 -5.64
C ILE A 133 1.53 6.89 -6.98
N ASP A 134 0.87 5.76 -7.24
CA ASP A 134 0.12 5.50 -8.49
C ASP A 134 -1.38 5.80 -8.39
#